data_AF-A0AAE8QLW2-F1
#
_entry.id   AF-A0AAE8QLW2-F1
#
_cell.length_a   1.000
_cell.length_b   1.000
_cell.length_c   1.000
_cell.angle_alpha   90.00
_cell.angle_beta   90.00
_cell.angle_gamma   90.00
#
_symmetry.space_group_name_H-M   'P 1'
#
loop_
_entity.id
_entity.type
_entity.pdbx_description
1 polymer ?
#
loop_
_entity_poly.entity_id
_entity_poly.type
_entity_poly.pdbx_seq_one_letter_code
_entity_poly.pdbx_strand_id
1 'polypeptide(L)' 'MEKYENMLKQLQNGERESIEIQKEEFYEFREILVKHPLFKHFRGEAKQNGRIIYTYTETPRS' A
#
# COMPACT_ATOMS: atom_id res chain seq x y z
N MET A 1 -11.51 -8.14 -6.57
CA MET A 1 -11.33 -7.17 -5.47
C MET A 1 -10.34 -7.65 -4.40
N GLU A 2 -10.12 -8.95 -4.20
CA GLU A 2 -9.26 -9.48 -3.12
C GLU A 2 -7.74 -9.38 -3.35
N LYS A 3 -7.27 -9.01 -4.55
CA LYS A 3 -5.84 -8.91 -4.88
C LYS A 3 -5.13 -7.90 -3.98
N TYR A 4 -5.66 -6.68 -3.90
CA TYR A 4 -5.02 -5.60 -3.14
C TYR A 4 -5.12 -5.77 -1.63
N GLU A 5 -6.24 -6.30 -1.13
CA GLU A 5 -6.39 -6.62 0.30
C GLU A 5 -5.37 -7.68 0.74
N ASN A 6 -5.17 -8.73 -0.05
CA ASN A 6 -4.15 -9.73 0.25
C ASN A 6 -2.73 -9.14 0.18
N MET A 7 -2.45 -8.26 -0.78
CA MET A 7 -1.16 -7.57 -0.84
C MET A 7 -0.93 -6.70 0.41
N LEU A 8 -1.94 -5.98 0.89
CA LEU A 8 -1.85 -5.19 2.13
C LEU A 8 -1.61 -6.08 3.35
N LYS A 9 -2.29 -7.24 3.45
CA LYS A 9 -2.06 -8.22 4.51
C LYS A 9 -0.62 -8.75 4.48
N GLN A 10 -0.10 -9.13 3.32
CA GLN A 10 1.27 -9.58 3.17
C GLN A 10 2.29 -8.49 3.56
N LEU A 11 2.03 -7.25 3.16
CA LEU A 11 2.85 -6.10 3.50
C LEU A 11 2.80 -5.80 5.01
N GLN A 12 1.63 -5.93 5.64
CA GLN A 12 1.44 -5.79 7.09
C GLN A 12 2.11 -6.91 7.88
N ASN A 13 2.01 -8.15 7.41
CA ASN A 13 2.60 -9.33 8.06
C ASN A 13 4.13 -9.40 7.89
N GLY A 14 4.72 -8.52 7.07
CA GLY A 14 6.14 -8.58 6.72
C GLY A 14 6.49 -9.71 5.72
N GLU A 15 5.49 -10.38 5.14
CA GLU A 15 5.69 -11.35 4.04
C GLU A 15 6.18 -10.65 2.77
N ARG A 16 5.90 -9.36 2.63
CA ARG A 16 6.33 -8.52 1.54
C ARG A 16 6.92 -7.22 2.07
N GLU A 17 8.09 -6.82 1.59
CA GLU A 17 8.73 -5.55 2.02
C GLU A 17 8.08 -4.32 1.38
N SER A 18 7.64 -4.44 0.12
CA SER A 18 7.01 -3.32 -0.60
C SER A 18 6.07 -3.78 -1.72
N ILE A 19 5.10 -2.91 -2.04
CA ILE A 19 4.15 -3.08 -3.14
C ILE A 19 4.38 -1.97 -4.16
N GLU A 20 4.60 -2.31 -5.43
CA GLU A 20 4.59 -1.34 -6.52
C GLU A 20 3.20 -1.28 -7.15
N ILE A 21 2.62 -0.08 -7.23
CA ILE A 21 1.33 0.22 -7.87
C ILE A 21 1.58 1.15 -9.04
N GLN A 22 1.05 0.81 -10.22
CA GLN A 22 1.07 1.68 -11.40
C GLN A 22 -0.03 2.74 -11.29
N LYS A 23 0.11 3.85 -12.03
CA LYS A 23 -0.88 4.94 -12.07
C LYS A 23 -2.29 4.46 -12.42
N GLU A 24 -2.40 3.45 -13.27
CA GLU A 24 -3.67 2.85 -13.71
C GLU A 24 -4.40 2.17 -12.56
N GLU A 25 -3.68 1.47 -11.69
CA GLU A 25 -4.21 0.74 -10.53
C GLU A 25 -4.32 1.63 -9.27
N PHE A 26 -3.80 2.86 -9.32
CA PHE A 26 -3.68 3.73 -8.15
C PHE A 26 -5.03 4.05 -7.50
N TYR A 27 -6.05 4.39 -8.30
CA TYR A 27 -7.35 4.78 -7.78
C TYR A 27 -8.05 3.60 -7.09
N GLU A 28 -8.05 2.43 -7.71
CA GLU A 28 -8.61 1.19 -7.14
C GLU A 28 -7.88 0.78 -5.86
N PHE A 29 -6.54 0.80 -5.88
CA PHE A 29 -5.73 0.49 -4.69
C PHE A 29 -5.97 1.48 -3.55
N ARG A 30 -6.05 2.78 -3.87
CA ARG A 30 -6.23 3.84 -2.87
C ARG A 30 -7.55 3.67 -2.13
N GLU A 31 -8.64 3.35 -2.81
CA GLU A 31 -9.95 3.15 -2.16
C GLU A 31 -9.92 2.04 -1.10
N ILE A 32 -9.17 0.97 -1.37
CA ILE A 32 -9.00 -0.15 -0.43
C ILE A 32 -8.06 0.25 0.70
N LEU A 33 -6.95 0.92 0.39
CA LEU A 33 -5.97 1.37 1.37
C LEU A 33 -6.60 2.31 2.41
N VAL A 34 -7.41 3.30 1.99
CA VAL A 34 -8.03 4.26 2.92
C VAL A 34 -9.11 3.63 3.80
N LYS A 35 -9.71 2.52 3.36
CA LYS A 35 -10.68 1.74 4.16
C LYS A 35 -9.97 0.81 5.16
N HIS A 36 -8.67 0.56 5.00
CA HIS A 36 -7.94 -0.33 5.89
C HIS A 36 -7.75 0.30 7.28
N PRO A 37 -8.00 -0.44 8.38
CA PRO A 37 -7.91 0.11 9.75
C PRO A 37 -6.52 0.65 10.08
N LEU A 38 -5.49 0.04 9.49
CA LEU A 38 -4.09 0.41 9.69
C LEU A 38 -3.54 1.36 8.61
N PHE A 39 -4.39 2.10 7.87
CA PHE A 39 -3.93 2.93 6.75
C PHE A 39 -2.76 3.88 7.11
N LYS A 40 -2.72 4.38 8.35
CA LYS A 40 -1.66 5.29 8.86
C LYS A 40 -0.26 4.66 8.91
N HIS A 41 -0.19 3.33 8.92
CA HIS A 41 1.05 2.55 8.94
C HIS A 41 1.61 2.34 7.53
N PHE A 42 0.79 2.52 6.50
CA PHE A 42 1.21 2.38 5.11
C PHE A 42 1.72 3.72 4.58
N ARG A 43 2.87 3.68 3.92
CA ARG A 43 3.51 4.84 3.32
C ARG A 43 3.69 4.62 1.84
N GLY A 44 3.12 5.50 1.03
CA GLY A 44 3.32 5.53 -0.42
C GLY A 44 4.43 6.50 -0.81
N GLU A 45 5.42 6.02 -1.56
CA GLU A 45 6.48 6.80 -2.19
C GLU A 45 6.26 6.84 -3.70
N ALA A 46 5.91 8.01 -4.23
CA ALA A 46 5.81 8.21 -5.67
C ALA A 46 7.22 8.19 -6.30
N LYS A 47 7.42 7.33 -7.29
CA LYS A 47 8.64 7.22 -8.09
C LYS A 47 8.42 7.82 -9.48
N GLN A 48 9.52 8.02 -10.20
CA GLN A 48 9.48 8.45 -11.59
C GLN A 48 8.70 7.44 -12.45
N ASN A 49 8.10 7.91 -13.55
CA ASN A 49 7.22 7.13 -14.44
C ASN A 49 5.83 6.78 -13.86
N GLY A 50 5.36 7.49 -12.83
CA GLY A 50 3.99 7.34 -12.33
C GLY A 50 3.76 6.03 -11.55
N ARG A 51 4.84 5.47 -10.98
CA ARG A 51 4.78 4.31 -10.10
C ARG A 51 4.76 4.77 -8.65
N ILE A 52 4.08 4.03 -7.79
CA ILE A 52 4.00 4.33 -6.36
C ILE A 52 4.41 3.08 -5.60
N ILE A 53 5.44 3.19 -4.76
CA ILE A 53 5.90 2.10 -3.90
C ILE A 53 5.28 2.29 -2.52
N TYR A 54 4.50 1.31 -2.06
CA TYR A 54 3.95 1.28 -0.73
C TYR A 54 4.78 0.37 0.18
N THR A 55 5.12 0.89 1.35
CA THR A 55 5.77 0.16 2.44
C THR A 55 4.89 0.18 3.68
N TYR A 56 5.03 -0.81 4.55
CA TYR A 56 4.37 -0.84 5.85
C TYR A 56 5.41 -0.62 6.95
N THR A 57 5.03 0.16 7.95
CA THR A 57 5.86 0.44 9.12
C THR A 57 5.06 0.15 10.37
N GLU A 58 5.65 -0.62 11.29
CA GLU A 58 5.02 -0.95 12.58
C GLU A 58 4.73 0.31 13.39
N THR A 59 5.60 1.32 13.29
CA THR A 59 5.39 2.62 13.91
C THR A 59 4.42 3.47 13.06
N PRO A 60 3.23 3.83 13.59
CA PRO A 60 2.31 4.71 12.87
C PRO A 60 2.93 6.10 12.72
N ARG A 61 2.66 6.77 11.60
CA ARG A 61 3.03 8.19 11.47
C ARG A 61 2.23 9.03 12.48
N SER A 62 2.89 9.97 13.15
CA SER A 62 2.26 10.99 14.02
C SER A 62 1.37 11.96 13.24
#